data_AF-A0A7V9JCX4-F1
#
_entry.id   AF-A0A7V9JCX4-F1
#
_cell.length_a   1.000
_cell.length_b   1.000
_cell.length_c   1.000
_cell.angle_alpha   90.00
_cell.angle_beta   90.00
_cell.angle_gamma   90.00
#
_symmetry.space_group_name_H-M   'P 1'
#
loop_
_entity.id
_entity.type
_entity.pdbx_description
1 polymer ?
#
loop_
_entity_poly.entity_id
_entity_poly.type
_entity_poly.pdbx_seq_one_letter_code
_entity_poly.pdbx_strand_id
1 'polypeptide(L)' 'MIESLLQVHDVADTGHGDVKRLKTPGNEFRLRVGQYRVIFESEYQPAARIIRILRVLSRERAYRDYD' A
#
# COMPACT_ATOMS: atom_id res chain seq x y z
N MET A 1 1.10 13.28 -9.29
CA MET A 1 0.98 13.56 -7.84
C MET A 1 -0.45 13.64 -7.35
N ILE A 2 -1.40 14.20 -8.11
CA ILE A 2 -2.82 14.27 -7.67
C ILE A 2 -3.51 12.89 -7.74
N GLU A 3 -3.33 12.15 -8.84
CA GLU A 3 -3.94 10.81 -8.99
C GLU A 3 -3.46 9.78 -7.96
N SER A 4 -2.21 9.93 -7.49
CA SER A 4 -1.63 9.03 -6.49
C SER A 4 -2.23 9.20 -5.10
N LEU A 5 -2.73 10.41 -4.79
CA LEU A 5 -3.35 10.67 -3.49
C LEU A 5 -4.79 10.12 -3.42
N LEU A 6 -5.51 10.21 -4.55
CA LEU A 6 -6.87 9.68 -4.70
C LEU A 6 -6.91 8.17 -4.49
N GLN A 7 -5.99 7.42 -5.12
CA GLN A 7 -5.94 5.96 -4.97
C GLN A 7 -5.62 5.48 -3.55
N VAL A 8 -4.82 6.22 -2.80
CA VAL A 8 -4.53 5.87 -1.40
C VAL A 8 -5.75 6.14 -0.51
N HIS A 9 -6.48 7.24 -0.77
CA HIS A 9 -7.74 7.53 -0.09
C HIS A 9 -8.81 6.47 -0.39
N ASP A 10 -9.00 6.11 -1.66
CA ASP A 10 -9.99 5.09 -2.05
C ASP A 10 -9.70 3.74 -1.36
N VAL A 11 -8.43 3.35 -1.26
CA VAL A 11 -8.04 2.12 -0.54
C VAL A 11 -8.26 2.25 0.96
N ALA A 12 -8.02 3.42 1.54
CA ALA A 12 -8.31 3.68 2.95
C ALA A 12 -9.81 3.56 3.25
N ASP A 13 -10.64 4.21 2.44
CA ASP A 13 -12.07 4.31 2.66
C ASP A 13 -12.82 3.03 2.28
N THR A 14 -12.43 2.39 1.17
CA THR A 14 -13.18 1.24 0.61
C THR A 14 -12.44 -0.08 0.71
N GLY A 15 -11.11 -0.06 0.83
CA GLY A 15 -10.28 -1.27 0.70
C GLY A 15 -10.14 -1.79 -0.73
N HIS A 16 -10.76 -1.13 -1.71
CA HIS A 16 -10.70 -1.51 -3.12
C HIS A 16 -9.58 -0.75 -3.86
N GLY A 17 -8.90 -1.46 -4.76
CA GLY A 17 -7.77 -0.97 -5.56
C GLY A 17 -6.90 -2.14 -6.04
N ASP A 18 -5.79 -1.86 -6.76
CA ASP A 18 -4.79 -2.90 -7.08
C ASP A 18 -3.91 -3.17 -5.83
N VAL A 19 -4.59 -3.72 -4.81
CA VAL A 19 -4.07 -4.09 -3.50
C VAL A 19 -3.84 -5.59 -3.46
N LYS A 20 -2.68 -6.01 -2.97
CA LYS A 20 -2.37 -7.41 -2.73
C LYS A 20 -1.67 -7.60 -1.40
N ARG A 21 -2.12 -8.56 -0.59
CA ARG A 21 -1.40 -8.96 0.63
C ARG A 21 -0.05 -9.59 0.28
N LEU A 22 1.00 -9.20 0.99
CA LEU A 22 2.33 -9.79 0.83
C LEU A 22 2.45 -11.11 1.62
N LYS A 23 3.39 -11.98 1.20
CA LYS A 23 3.65 -13.27 1.87
C LYS A 23 4.66 -13.15 3.03
N THR A 24 4.92 -11.95 3.50
CA THR A 24 5.83 -11.67 4.62
C THR A 24 5.16 -12.05 5.96
N PRO A 25 5.93 -12.35 7.02
CA PRO A 25 5.37 -12.53 8.36
C PRO A 25 4.85 -11.17 8.85
N GLY A 26 3.56 -10.89 8.64
CA GLY A 26 2.95 -9.61 8.97
C GLY A 26 1.58 -9.39 8.29
N ASN A 27 0.96 -8.25 8.59
CA ASN A 27 -0.27 -7.81 7.93
C ASN A 27 0.04 -6.72 6.88
N GLU A 28 1.03 -7.00 6.04
CA GLU A 28 1.50 -6.09 5.00
C GLU A 28 0.75 -6.27 3.68
N PHE A 29 0.50 -5.15 3.03
CA PHE A 29 -0.19 -5.04 1.76
C PHE A 29 0.60 -4.17 0.80
N ARG A 30 0.48 -4.46 -0.50
CA ARG A 30 1.02 -3.67 -1.59
C ARG A 30 -0.10 -3.07 -2.41
N LEU A 31 -0.17 -1.75 -2.48
CA LEU A 31 -0.96 -1.01 -3.45
C LEU A 31 -0.09 -0.61 -4.65
N ARG A 32 -0.59 -0.82 -5.87
CA ARG A 32 0.01 -0.29 -7.10
C ARG A 32 -0.64 1.04 -7.47
N VAL A 33 0.20 2.05 -7.66
CA VAL A 33 -0.19 3.40 -8.08
C VAL A 33 0.67 3.79 -9.27
N GLY A 34 0.21 3.45 -10.48
CA GLY A 34 0.99 3.64 -11.71
C GLY A 34 2.38 3.00 -11.64
N GLN A 35 3.44 3.83 -11.65
CA GLN A 35 4.83 3.36 -11.54
C GLN A 35 5.33 3.16 -10.10
N TYR A 36 4.49 3.38 -9.09
CA TYR A 36 4.86 3.25 -7.69
C TYR A 36 4.16 2.09 -6.99
N ARG A 37 4.86 1.50 -6.03
CA ARG A 37 4.39 0.41 -5.18
C ARG A 37 4.43 0.94 -3.75
N VAL A 38 3.28 1.02 -3.11
CA VAL A 38 3.14 1.47 -1.74
C VAL A 38 2.97 0.23 -0.87
N ILE A 39 3.90 0.00 0.04
CA ILE A 39 3.80 -1.05 1.05
C ILE A 39 3.23 -0.43 2.31
N PHE A 40 2.19 -1.02 2.85
CA PHE A 40 1.52 -0.52 4.04
C PHE A 40 1.01 -1.66 4.91
N GLU A 41 0.80 -1.36 6.18
CA GLU A 41 0.03 -2.20 7.09
C GLU A 41 -1.34 -1.57 7.29
N SER A 42 -2.37 -2.42 7.43
CA SER A 42 -3.69 -1.97 7.85
C SER A 42 -4.01 -2.50 9.24
N GLU A 43 -4.28 -1.59 10.16
CA GLU A 43 -4.79 -1.88 11.49
C GLU A 43 -6.27 -1.50 11.53
N TYR A 44 -7.11 -2.46 11.93
CA TYR A 44 -8.53 -2.20 12.13
C TYR A 44 -8.77 -1.88 13.60
N GLN A 45 -9.17 -0.64 13.89
CA GLN A 45 -9.65 -0.24 15.21
C GLN A 45 -11.18 -0.08 15.16
N PRO A 46 -11.91 -0.29 16.27
CA PRO A 46 -13.37 -0.24 16.28
C PRO A 46 -13.99 1.07 15.75
N ALA A 47 -13.25 2.18 15.81
CA ALA A 47 -13.70 3.50 15.37
C ALA A 47 -13.01 4.01 14.09
N ALA A 48 -11.95 3.35 13.62
CA ALA A 48 -11.16 3.83 12.49
C ALA A 48 -10.32 2.72 11.85
N ARG A 49 -10.14 2.82 10.54
CA ARG A 49 -9.13 2.05 9.82
C ARG A 49 -7.87 2.88 9.68
N ILE A 50 -6.76 2.40 10.24
CA ILE A 50 -5.47 3.07 10.13
C ILE A 50 -4.64 2.36 9.07
N ILE A 51 -4.17 3.13 8.09
CA ILE A 51 -3.18 2.68 7.10
C ILE A 51 -1.84 3.28 7.45
N ARG A 52 -0.88 2.43 7.81
CA ARG A 52 0.51 2.83 8.07
C ARG A 52 1.33 2.56 6.81
N ILE A 53 1.74 3.62 6.11
CA ILE A 53 2.64 3.49 4.96
C ILE A 53 4.04 3.16 5.47
N LEU A 54 4.55 2.00 5.08
CA LEU A 54 5.89 1.55 5.43
C LEU A 54 6.91 2.04 4.41
N ARG A 55 6.61 1.90 3.12
CA ARG A 55 7.52 2.25 2.01
C ARG A 55 6.75 2.71 0.79
N VAL A 56 7.35 3.65 0.06
CA VAL A 56 6.92 4.03 -1.29
C VAL A 56 8.09 3.82 -2.23
N LEU A 57 7.96 2.84 -3.12
CA LEU A 57 9.03 2.42 -4.02
C LEU A 57 8.62 2.68 -5.46
N SER A 58 9.56 3.18 -6.29
CA SER A 58 9.38 3.13 -7.74
C SER A 58 9.45 1.68 -8.22
N ARG A 59 8.84 1.38 -9.36
CA ARG A 59 8.84 0.05 -9.99
C ARG A 59 10.25 -0.56 -10.03
N GLU A 60 11.25 0.24 -10.37
CA GLU A 60 12.63 -0.17 -10.57
C GLU A 60 13.43 -0.37 -9.28
N ARG A 61 12.96 0.18 -8.15
CA ARG A 61 13.58 -0.04 -6.83
C ARG A 61 12.94 -1.22 -6.10
N ALA A 62 11.66 -1.47 -6.31
CA ALA A 62 10.93 -2.54 -5.62
C ALA A 62 11.48 -3.96 -5.87
N TYR A 63 12.25 -4.18 -6.95
CA TYR A 63 12.89 -5.46 -7.26
C TYR A 63 14.38 -5.54 -6.89
N ARG A 64 15.00 -4.43 -6.49
CA ARG A 64 16.43 -4.41 -6.11
C ARG A 64 16.70 -4.77 -4.66
N ASP A 65 15.70 -4.64 -3.78
CA ASP A 65 15.84 -4.93 -2.34
C ASP A 65 15.64 -6.42 -2.00
N TYR A 66 15.49 -7.30 -2.99
CA TYR A 66 15.24 -8.75 -2.82
C TYR A 66 16.33 -9.65 -3.46
N ASP A 67 17.43 -9.06 -3.95
CA ASP A 67 18.61 -9.77 -4.51
C ASP A 67 19.82 -9.55 -3.59
#